data_AF-A0A9E1QBA4-F1
#
_entry.id   AF-A0A9E1QBA4-F1
#
_cell.length_a   1.000
_cell.length_b   1.000
_cell.length_c   1.000
_cell.angle_alpha   90.00
_cell.angle_beta   90.00
_cell.angle_gamma   90.00
#
_symmetry.space_group_name_H-M   'P 1'
#
loop_
_entity.id
_entity.type
_entity.pdbx_description
1 polymer ?
#
loop_
_entity_poly.entity_id
_entity_poly.type
_entity_poly.pdbx_seq_one_letter_code
_entity_poly.pdbx_strand_id
1 'polypeptide(L)' 'QLKGREIDENALILVEKDEVIGYGYTNLSFQESQIAILKSLLTPIEHKELARTIVKNYLKNNTGLKIKRF' A
#
# COMPACT_ATOMS: atom_id res chain seq x y z
N GLN A 1 9.44 14.42 -28.08
CA GLN A 1 8.68 13.35 -27.41
C GLN A 1 9.44 12.99 -26.13
N LEU A 2 9.07 13.56 -24.98
CA LEU A 2 9.73 13.22 -23.70
C LEU A 2 9.15 11.88 -23.20
N LYS A 3 9.71 10.77 -23.70
CA LYS A 3 9.49 9.41 -23.18
C LYS A 3 10.18 9.31 -21.82
N GLY A 4 9.51 9.71 -20.75
CA GLY A 4 10.12 9.69 -19.42
C GLY A 4 9.23 10.11 -18.26
N ARG A 5 7.90 10.05 -18.42
CA ARG A 5 6.97 10.16 -17.29
C ARG A 5 5.90 9.09 -17.41
N GLU A 6 6.20 7.89 -16.92
CA GLU A 6 5.17 6.94 -16.48
C GLU A 6 4.92 7.22 -15.00
N ILE A 7 4.22 8.32 -14.73
CA ILE A 7 3.75 8.69 -13.39
C ILE A 7 2.42 7.98 -13.19
N ASP A 8 2.42 6.74 -12.72
CA ASP A 8 1.20 6.15 -12.15
C ASP A 8 1.49 5.05 -11.11
N GLU A 9 2.61 5.19 -10.39
CA GLU A 9 2.87 4.34 -9.23
C GLU A 9 1.99 4.77 -8.06
N ASN A 10 1.05 3.89 -7.69
CA ASN A 10 0.21 4.03 -6.53
C ASN A 10 0.87 3.35 -5.34
N ALA A 11 1.09 4.11 -4.26
CA ALA A 11 1.57 3.56 -3.00
C ALA A 11 0.48 2.73 -2.33
N LEU A 12 0.88 1.61 -1.73
CA LEU A 12 -0.01 0.71 -1.01
C LEU A 12 0.60 0.29 0.32
N ILE A 13 -0.28 0.02 1.28
CA ILE A 13 0.07 -0.52 2.59
C ILE A 13 -0.80 -1.75 2.79
N LEU A 14 -0.17 -2.88 3.13
CA LEU A 14 -0.90 -4.10 3.45
C LEU A 14 -1.07 -4.21 4.97
N VAL A 15 -2.31 -4.43 5.39
CA VAL A 15 -2.67 -4.72 6.79
C VAL A 15 -3.31 -6.11 6.84
N GLU A 16 -2.77 -6.99 7.67
CA GLU A 16 -3.33 -8.33 7.94
C GLU A 16 -3.43 -8.55 9.44
N LYS A 17 -4.57 -9.05 9.93
CA LYS A 17 -4.78 -9.41 11.34
C LYS A 17 -4.39 -8.28 12.33
N ASP A 18 -4.80 -7.05 12.03
CA ASP A 18 -4.47 -5.82 12.79
C ASP A 18 -3.00 -5.37 12.72
N GLU A 19 -2.14 -6.08 11.98
CA GLU A 19 -0.73 -5.73 11.80
C GLU A 19 -0.46 -5.11 10.43
N VAL A 20 0.35 -4.03 10.41
CA VAL A 20 0.90 -3.51 9.17
C VAL A 20 2.03 -4.44 8.73
N ILE A 21 1.83 -5.13 7.60
CA ILE A 21 2.76 -6.14 7.10
C ILE A 21 3.91 -5.48 6.33
N GLY A 22 3.58 -4.47 5.53
CA GLY A 22 4.55 -3.81 4.68
C GLY A 22 3.92 -2.73 3.82
N TYR A 23 4.77 -2.07 3.05
CA TYR A 23 4.38 -1.09 2.05
C TYR A 23 4.96 -1.46 0.70
N GLY A 24 4.37 -0.93 -0.38
CA GLY A 24 4.85 -1.15 -1.73
C GLY A 24 4.30 -0.11 -2.70
N TYR A 25 4.63 -0.29 -3.97
CA TYR A 25 4.18 0.56 -5.06
C TYR A 25 3.67 -0.32 -6.20
N THR A 26 2.57 0.06 -6.84
CA THR A 26 1.99 -0.66 -7.97
C THR A 26 1.59 0.28 -9.08
N ASN A 27 1.83 -0.10 -10.33
CA ASN A 27 1.59 0.73 -11.51
C ASN A 27 0.30 0.33 -12.27
N LEU A 28 -0.44 -0.70 -11.84
CA LEU A 28 -1.52 -1.28 -12.65
C LEU A 28 -2.71 -1.77 -11.82
N SER A 29 -3.90 -1.28 -12.17
CA SER A 29 -5.20 -1.66 -11.60
C SER A 29 -5.50 -3.15 -11.67
N PHE A 30 -4.89 -3.88 -12.62
CA PHE A 30 -5.08 -5.32 -12.81
C PHE A 30 -4.35 -6.17 -11.76
N GLN A 31 -3.15 -5.74 -11.32
CA GLN A 31 -2.36 -6.43 -10.30
C GLN A 31 -2.99 -6.29 -8.90
N GLU A 32 -3.71 -5.18 -8.66
CA GLU A 32 -4.44 -4.94 -7.41
C GLU A 32 -5.52 -5.99 -7.12
N SER A 33 -5.90 -6.85 -8.07
CA SER A 33 -6.87 -7.94 -7.86
C SER A 33 -6.27 -9.20 -7.22
N GLN A 34 -4.94 -9.35 -7.22
CA GLN A 34 -4.27 -10.56 -6.76
C GLN A 34 -3.38 -10.26 -5.56
N ILE A 35 -3.88 -10.59 -4.37
CA ILE A 35 -3.16 -10.36 -3.11
C ILE A 35 -1.77 -11.03 -3.08
N ALA A 36 -1.60 -12.16 -3.77
CA ALA A 36 -0.32 -12.86 -3.87
C ALA A 36 0.77 -12.01 -4.55
N ILE A 37 0.42 -11.29 -5.62
CA ILE A 37 1.35 -10.39 -6.32
C ILE A 37 1.69 -9.20 -5.42
N LEU A 38 0.68 -8.60 -4.79
CA LEU A 38 0.89 -7.48 -3.87
C LEU A 38 1.88 -7.87 -2.77
N LYS A 39 1.72 -9.05 -2.14
CA LYS A 39 2.63 -9.56 -1.11
C LYS A 39 4.07 -9.71 -1.60
N SER A 40 4.28 -10.09 -2.87
CA SER A 40 5.63 -10.22 -3.43
C SER A 40 6.35 -8.89 -3.64
N LEU A 41 5.60 -7.79 -3.73
CA LEU A 41 6.12 -6.42 -3.94
C LEU A 41 6.29 -5.65 -2.62
N LEU A 42 5.93 -6.24 -1.48
CA LEU A 42 6.02 -5.54 -0.20
C LEU A 42 7.44 -5.49 0.31
N THR A 43 7.86 -4.29 0.69
CA THR A 43 8.94 -4.10 1.64
C THR A 43 8.37 -4.31 3.05
N PRO A 44 8.87 -5.30 3.82
CA PRO A 44 8.37 -5.58 5.15
C PRO A 44 8.68 -4.42 6.09
N ILE A 45 7.80 -4.18 7.05
CA ILE A 45 8.04 -3.20 8.12
C ILE A 45 8.34 -3.95 9.42
N GLU A 46 9.50 -3.67 10.01
CA GLU A 46 9.92 -4.30 11.26
C GLU A 46 9.13 -3.75 12.47
N HIS A 47 8.96 -2.44 12.55
CA HIS A 47 8.32 -1.76 13.68
C HIS A 47 6.79 -1.67 13.51
N LYS A 48 6.12 -2.83 13.57
CA LYS A 48 4.67 -2.96 13.31
C LYS A 48 3.77 -2.08 14.19
N GLU A 49 4.07 -1.95 15.49
CA GLU A 49 3.30 -1.11 16.44
C GLU A 49 3.33 0.38 16.06
N LEU A 50 4.52 0.87 15.71
CA LEU A 50 4.72 2.25 15.26
C LEU A 50 4.03 2.47 13.92
N ALA A 51 4.21 1.54 12.98
CA ALA A 51 3.56 1.59 11.68
C ALA A 51 2.04 1.62 11.80
N ARG A 52 1.45 0.79 12.67
CA ARG A 52 0.01 0.81 12.96
C ARG A 52 -0.44 2.17 13.47
N THR A 53 0.34 2.80 14.35
CA THR A 53 0.03 4.14 14.87
C THR A 53 0.05 5.19 13.78
N ILE A 54 1.09 5.18 12.92
CA ILE A 54 1.22 6.09 11.78
C ILE A 54 0.06 5.91 10.80
N VAL A 55 -0.21 4.67 10.38
CA VAL A 55 -1.31 4.34 9.45
C VAL A 55 -2.65 4.75 10.04
N LYS A 56 -2.92 4.44 11.31
CA LYS A 56 -4.15 4.83 12.00
C LYS A 56 -4.34 6.34 12.04
N ASN A 57 -3.29 7.09 12.35
CA ASN A 57 -3.33 8.55 12.35
C ASN A 57 -3.54 9.10 10.93
N TYR A 58 -2.90 8.50 9.93
CA TYR A 58 -3.08 8.89 8.53
C TYR A 58 -4.53 8.67 8.06
N LEU A 59 -5.11 7.50 8.33
CA LEU A 59 -6.50 7.17 8.01
C LEU A 59 -7.52 8.12 8.68
N LYS A 60 -7.24 8.60 9.90
CA LYS A 60 -8.11 9.55 10.62
C LYS A 60 -8.09 10.96 10.01
N ASN A 61 -6.94 11.39 9.50
CA ASN A 61 -6.73 12.77 9.05
C ASN A 61 -6.92 12.96 7.54
N ASN A 62 -7.04 11.88 6.76
CA ASN A 62 -7.16 11.93 5.31
C ASN A 62 -8.48 11.30 4.87
N THR A 63 -9.17 11.98 3.95
CA THR A 63 -10.40 11.49 3.32
C THR A 63 -10.12 11.14 1.85
N GLY A 64 -10.88 10.21 1.26
CA GLY A 64 -10.69 9.81 -0.15
C GLY A 64 -9.68 8.68 -0.40
N LEU A 65 -9.26 7.97 0.65
CA LEU A 65 -8.36 6.82 0.51
C LEU A 65 -9.10 5.61 -0.08
N LYS A 66 -8.49 4.97 -1.09
CA LYS A 66 -9.00 3.73 -1.69
C LYS A 66 -8.65 2.54 -0.78
N ILE A 67 -9.66 1.91 -0.20
CA ILE A 67 -9.49 0.71 0.65
C ILE A 67 -10.06 -0.50 -0.09
N LYS A 68 -9.21 -1.50 -0.33
CA LYS A 68 -9.61 -2.79 -0.92
C LYS A 68 -9.55 -3.88 0.13
N ARG A 69 -10.62 -4.65 0.26
CA ARG A 69 -10.73 -5.80 1.16
C ARG A 69 -10.72 -7.09 0.33
N PHE A 70 -10.07 -8.11 0.85
CA PHE A 70 -9.97 -9.45 0.26
C PHE A 70 -10.59 -10.47 1.21
#